data_AF-A0A3R6UMQ1-F1
#
_entry.id   AF-A0A3R6UMQ1-F1
#
_cell.length_a   1.000
_cell.length_b   1.000
_cell.length_c   1.000
_cell.angle_alpha   90.00
_cell.angle_beta   90.00
_cell.angle_gamma   90.00
#
_symmetry.space_group_name_H-M   'P 1'
#
loop_
_entity.id
_entity.type
_entity.pdbx_description
1 polymer ?
#
loop_
_entity_poly.entity_id
_entity_poly.type
_entity_poly.pdbx_seq_one_letter_code
_entity_poly.pdbx_strand_id
1 'polypeptide(L)'
;MQKITSAYANKMLRSLEEDKAFWVNKESTSSTYVAAVNEEPVVPEYDYMTVANTIDEIDRKILTIKHTLNLTNATAKVQVGAQEMSIDGILIRMAQLNKRKTVLDDMRKRLPKTRVYGNSFGSSGSAPEYKYVNYDPELIRQEYDRISNTIMEMQIALDRYNQTVLFEVDI
;
A
#
# COMPACT_ATOMS: atom_id res chain seq x y z
N MET A 1 9.66 -18.69 18.44
CA MET A 1 8.33 -18.87 17.80
C MET A 1 7.19 -18.22 18.58
N GLN A 2 6.75 -17.04 18.12
CA GLN A 2 5.60 -16.29 18.63
C GLN A 2 4.42 -16.40 17.64
N LYS A 3 3.18 -16.57 18.15
CA LYS A 3 1.97 -16.57 17.33
C LYS A 3 1.38 -15.17 17.28
N ILE A 4 1.31 -14.59 16.08
CA ILE A 4 0.82 -13.22 15.88
C ILE A 4 -0.09 -13.12 14.67
N THR A 5 -0.94 -12.09 14.65
CA THR A 5 -1.77 -11.77 13.48
C THR A 5 -1.03 -10.86 12.51
N SER A 6 -1.46 -10.80 11.25
CA SER A 6 -0.89 -9.87 10.26
C SER A 6 -1.00 -8.42 10.71
N ALA A 7 -2.10 -8.06 11.37
CA ALA A 7 -2.27 -6.72 11.94
C ALA A 7 -1.23 -6.41 13.03
N TYR A 8 -0.93 -7.38 13.91
CA TYR A 8 0.08 -7.22 14.95
C TYR A 8 1.49 -7.20 14.37
N ALA A 9 1.80 -8.08 13.41
CA ALA A 9 3.07 -8.09 12.70
C ALA A 9 3.38 -6.72 12.05
N ASN A 10 2.39 -6.10 11.40
CA ASN A 10 2.53 -4.76 10.82
C ASN A 10 2.73 -3.65 11.87
N LYS A 11 2.21 -3.80 13.10
CA LYS A 11 2.50 -2.87 14.20
C LYS A 11 3.92 -3.05 14.70
N MET A 12 4.35 -4.30 14.88
CA MET A 12 5.72 -4.63 15.29
C MET A 12 6.75 -4.13 14.27
N LEU A 13 6.49 -4.30 12.97
CA LEU A 13 7.35 -3.76 11.92
C LEU A 13 7.47 -2.23 12.01
N ARG A 14 6.38 -1.50 12.27
CA ARG A 14 6.44 -0.04 12.45
C ARG A 14 7.28 0.35 13.65
N SER A 15 7.09 -0.31 14.79
CA SER A 15 7.92 -0.07 15.99
C SER A 15 9.40 -0.33 15.72
N LEU A 16 9.74 -1.43 15.04
CA LEU A 16 11.13 -1.75 14.70
C LEU A 16 11.76 -0.74 13.74
N GLU A 17 10.99 -0.25 12.75
CA GLU A 17 11.48 0.79 11.82
C GLU A 17 11.66 2.15 12.54
N GLU A 18 10.80 2.48 13.51
CA GLU A 18 10.96 3.65 14.38
C GLU A 18 12.21 3.54 15.27
N ASP A 19 12.42 2.39 15.90
CA ASP A 19 13.61 2.11 16.70
C ASP A 19 14.89 2.17 15.84
N LYS A 20 14.85 1.59 14.64
CA LYS A 20 15.97 1.68 13.68
C LYS A 20 16.25 3.12 13.32
N ALA A 21 15.22 3.91 13.02
CA ALA A 21 15.38 5.32 12.65
C ALA A 21 16.03 6.13 13.78
N PHE A 22 15.70 5.83 15.05
CA PHE A 22 16.37 6.41 16.20
C PHE A 22 17.88 6.10 16.21
N TRP A 23 18.27 4.84 16.02
CA TRP A 23 19.69 4.45 16.04
C TRP A 23 20.48 5.02 14.85
N VAL A 24 19.88 5.03 13.66
CA VAL A 24 20.47 5.67 12.47
C VAL A 24 20.63 7.18 12.69
N ASN A 25 19.66 7.84 13.33
CA ASN A 25 19.77 9.25 13.66
C ASN A 25 20.85 9.51 14.72
N LYS A 26 20.94 8.65 15.74
CA LYS A 26 22.00 8.72 16.76
C LYS A 26 23.38 8.57 16.11
N GLU A 27 23.56 7.62 15.19
CA GLU A 27 24.79 7.46 14.41
C GLU A 27 25.10 8.71 13.60
N SER A 28 24.14 9.25 12.86
CA SER A 28 24.34 10.44 12.02
C SER A 28 24.70 11.68 12.83
N THR A 29 24.19 11.82 14.04
CA THR A 29 24.40 13.02 14.88
C THR A 29 25.61 12.91 15.80
N SER A 30 25.94 11.69 16.24
CA SER A 30 26.98 11.47 17.25
C SER A 30 28.31 10.97 16.67
N SER A 31 28.35 10.60 15.37
CA SER A 31 29.58 10.15 14.69
C SER A 31 30.62 11.25 14.47
N THR A 32 30.23 12.52 14.58
CA THR A 32 31.13 13.67 14.46
C THR A 32 30.81 14.68 15.55
N TYR A 33 31.82 15.45 15.98
CA TYR A 33 31.65 16.58 16.88
C TYR A 33 32.45 17.77 16.39
N VAL A 34 31.99 18.97 16.73
CA VAL A 34 32.63 20.23 16.36
C VAL A 34 33.20 20.86 17.62
N ALA A 35 34.45 21.28 17.57
CA ALA A 35 35.12 21.97 18.67
C ALA A 35 35.89 23.18 18.15
N ALA A 36 35.80 24.30 18.88
CA ALA A 36 36.62 25.47 18.61
C ALA A 36 38.05 25.25 19.15
N VAL A 37 39.05 25.87 18.50
CA VAL A 37 40.49 25.67 18.80
C VAL A 37 40.85 26.00 20.27
N ASN A 38 40.03 26.79 20.96
CA ASN A 38 40.29 27.26 22.33
C ASN A 38 39.17 26.89 23.33
N GLU A 39 38.31 25.93 23.01
CA GLU A 39 37.23 25.47 23.92
C GLU A 39 37.34 23.96 24.18
N GLU A 40 36.85 23.51 25.34
CA GLU A 40 36.79 22.08 25.63
C GLU A 40 35.76 21.40 24.71
N PRO A 41 36.17 20.37 23.93
CA PRO A 41 35.26 19.67 23.03
C PRO A 41 34.21 18.87 23.80
N VAL A 42 32.94 19.08 23.49
CA VAL A 42 31.85 18.21 23.97
C VAL A 42 31.75 17.02 23.02
N VAL A 43 32.40 15.91 23.39
CA VAL A 43 32.38 14.67 22.60
C VAL A 43 31.09 13.88 22.91
N PRO A 44 30.25 13.58 21.92
CA PRO A 44 29.06 12.75 22.09
C PRO A 44 29.42 11.33 22.52
N GLU A 45 28.58 10.73 23.36
CA GLU A 45 28.70 9.31 23.72
C GLU A 45 28.25 8.43 22.54
N TYR A 46 29.23 7.94 21.78
CA TYR A 46 29.02 7.11 20.59
C TYR A 46 30.02 5.96 20.52
N ASP A 47 29.51 4.74 20.42
CA ASP A 47 30.25 3.54 20.06
C ASP A 47 29.66 2.94 18.79
N TYR A 48 30.45 2.95 17.71
CA TYR A 48 30.06 2.38 16.42
C TYR A 48 29.64 0.91 16.55
N MET A 49 30.38 0.09 17.29
CA MET A 49 30.09 -1.34 17.37
C MET A 49 28.73 -1.59 18.01
N THR A 50 28.43 -0.90 19.12
CA THR A 50 27.13 -0.98 19.78
C THR A 50 25.99 -0.53 18.86
N VAL A 51 26.14 0.60 18.17
CA VAL A 51 25.09 1.13 17.30
C VAL A 51 24.88 0.24 16.07
N ALA A 52 25.96 -0.16 15.39
CA ALA A 52 25.90 -1.02 14.22
C ALA A 52 25.29 -2.40 14.55
N ASN A 53 25.70 -3.02 15.66
CA ASN A 53 25.14 -4.30 16.09
C ASN A 53 23.64 -4.17 16.42
N THR A 54 23.23 -3.09 17.08
CA THR A 54 21.82 -2.86 17.42
C THR A 54 20.97 -2.68 16.15
N ILE A 55 21.46 -1.93 15.16
CA ILE A 55 20.79 -1.77 13.86
C ILE A 55 20.67 -3.12 13.14
N ASP A 56 21.74 -3.92 13.10
CA ASP A 56 21.73 -5.24 12.46
C ASP A 56 20.78 -6.23 13.15
N GLU A 57 20.71 -6.22 14.49
CA GLU A 57 19.72 -7.00 15.24
C GLU A 57 18.27 -6.61 14.89
N ILE A 58 17.99 -5.32 14.77
CA ILE A 58 16.67 -4.83 14.34
C ILE A 58 16.38 -5.27 12.90
N ASP A 59 17.36 -5.16 12.00
CA ASP A 59 17.20 -5.55 10.59
C ASP A 59 16.95 -7.05 10.43
N ARG A 60 17.62 -7.90 11.20
CA ARG A 60 17.34 -9.34 11.23
C ARG A 60 15.91 -9.63 11.69
N LYS A 61 15.42 -8.95 12.73
CA LYS A 61 14.03 -9.10 13.20
C LYS A 61 13.02 -8.66 12.13
N ILE A 62 13.25 -7.51 11.50
CA ILE A 62 12.43 -7.00 10.40
C ILE A 62 12.39 -8.00 9.24
N LEU A 63 13.55 -8.55 8.87
CA LEU A 63 13.65 -9.55 7.81
C LEU A 63 12.79 -10.77 8.12
N THR A 64 12.92 -11.35 9.30
CA THR A 64 12.15 -12.55 9.68
C THR A 64 10.65 -12.28 9.66
N ILE A 65 10.20 -11.16 10.24
CA ILE A 65 8.77 -10.82 10.27
C ILE A 65 8.24 -10.59 8.84
N LYS A 66 8.94 -9.80 8.00
CA LYS A 66 8.53 -9.54 6.61
C LYS A 66 8.49 -10.81 5.77
N HIS A 67 9.50 -11.69 5.93
CA HIS A 67 9.56 -12.95 5.20
C HIS A 67 8.36 -13.84 5.54
N THR A 68 8.09 -14.06 6.83
CA THR A 68 6.97 -14.89 7.26
C THR A 68 5.62 -14.29 6.87
N LEU A 69 5.47 -12.96 6.95
CA LEU A 69 4.24 -12.28 6.51
C LEU A 69 4.01 -12.46 5.00
N ASN A 70 5.04 -12.30 4.19
CA ASN A 70 4.95 -12.49 2.74
C ASN A 70 4.63 -13.94 2.38
N LEU A 71 5.28 -14.91 3.04
CA LEU A 71 4.97 -16.32 2.86
C LEU A 71 3.50 -16.60 3.20
N THR A 72 3.04 -16.10 4.35
CA THR A 72 1.65 -16.21 4.79
C THR A 72 0.69 -15.63 3.75
N ASN A 73 0.98 -14.43 3.22
CA ASN A 73 0.14 -13.80 2.22
C ASN A 73 0.06 -14.60 0.91
N ALA A 74 1.18 -15.20 0.49
CA ALA A 74 1.26 -16.00 -0.71
C ALA A 74 0.53 -17.35 -0.57
N THR A 75 0.61 -18.00 0.61
CA THR A 75 0.06 -19.34 0.84
C THR A 75 -1.31 -19.37 1.49
N ALA A 76 -1.78 -18.23 2.01
CA ALA A 76 -3.08 -18.14 2.67
C ALA A 76 -4.21 -18.64 1.75
N LYS A 77 -5.24 -19.19 2.37
CA LYS A 77 -6.47 -19.60 1.70
C LYS A 77 -7.62 -18.84 2.32
N VAL A 78 -8.11 -17.84 1.60
CA VAL A 78 -9.15 -16.93 2.06
C VAL A 78 -10.36 -17.09 1.15
N GLN A 79 -11.49 -17.40 1.76
CA GLN A 79 -12.77 -17.48 1.06
C GLN A 79 -13.31 -16.07 0.81
N VAL A 80 -13.48 -15.72 -0.46
CA VAL A 80 -14.13 -14.49 -0.92
C VAL A 80 -15.37 -14.88 -1.72
N GLY A 81 -16.54 -14.75 -1.10
CA GLY A 81 -17.78 -15.22 -1.69
C GLY A 81 -17.71 -16.72 -1.99
N ALA A 82 -17.81 -17.10 -3.27
CA ALA A 82 -17.74 -18.49 -3.72
C ALA A 82 -16.32 -18.97 -4.10
N GLN A 83 -15.32 -18.08 -4.09
CA GLN A 83 -13.96 -18.39 -4.56
C GLN A 83 -12.95 -18.39 -3.42
N GLU A 84 -12.03 -19.37 -3.42
CA GLU A 84 -10.84 -19.36 -2.57
C GLU A 84 -9.69 -18.63 -3.29
N MET A 85 -9.02 -17.72 -2.59
CA MET A 85 -7.88 -16.95 -3.11
C MET A 85 -6.83 -16.77 -2.01
N SER A 86 -5.56 -16.55 -2.41
CA SER A 86 -4.53 -16.07 -1.48
C SER A 86 -4.68 -14.57 -1.23
N ILE A 87 -4.07 -14.07 -0.13
CA ILE A 87 -4.08 -12.64 0.18
C ILE A 87 -3.48 -11.85 -0.97
N ASP A 88 -2.35 -12.29 -1.52
CA ASP A 88 -1.72 -11.65 -2.69
C ASP A 88 -2.65 -11.64 -3.91
N GLY A 89 -3.33 -12.77 -4.17
CA GLY A 89 -4.32 -12.87 -5.24
C GLY A 89 -5.48 -11.88 -5.06
N ILE A 90 -5.96 -11.71 -3.83
CA ILE A 90 -7.02 -10.75 -3.50
C ILE A 90 -6.53 -9.32 -3.73
N LEU A 91 -5.34 -8.97 -3.23
CA LEU A 91 -4.77 -7.62 -3.41
C LEU A 91 -4.62 -7.25 -4.89
N ILE A 92 -4.10 -8.17 -5.71
CA ILE A 92 -3.96 -7.99 -7.16
C ILE A 92 -5.34 -7.82 -7.81
N ARG A 93 -6.29 -8.70 -7.47
CA ARG A 93 -7.63 -8.66 -8.06
C ARG A 93 -8.38 -7.38 -7.68
N MET A 94 -8.29 -6.94 -6.43
CA MET A 94 -8.84 -5.66 -5.98
C MET A 94 -8.22 -4.49 -6.75
N ALA A 95 -6.91 -4.48 -6.98
CA ALA A 95 -6.26 -3.42 -7.77
C ALA A 95 -6.78 -3.37 -9.23
N GLN A 96 -6.97 -4.54 -9.86
CA GLN A 96 -7.57 -4.63 -11.20
C GLN A 96 -9.02 -4.13 -11.21
N LEU A 97 -9.81 -4.56 -10.24
CA LEU A 97 -11.21 -4.15 -10.10
C LEU A 97 -11.34 -2.65 -9.81
N ASN A 98 -10.47 -2.07 -8.98
CA ASN A 98 -10.43 -0.64 -8.72
C ASN A 98 -10.14 0.17 -10.00
N LYS A 99 -9.16 -0.25 -10.81
CA LYS A 99 -8.90 0.39 -12.12
C LYS A 99 -10.14 0.34 -13.02
N ARG A 100 -10.82 -0.81 -13.09
CA ARG A 100 -12.04 -0.95 -13.89
C ARG A 100 -13.20 -0.11 -13.34
N LYS A 101 -13.35 -0.05 -12.02
CA LYS A 101 -14.35 0.77 -11.32
C LYS A 101 -14.19 2.24 -11.65
N THR A 102 -12.95 2.77 -11.70
CA THR A 102 -12.67 4.14 -12.13
C THR A 102 -13.15 4.39 -13.57
N VAL A 103 -12.83 3.48 -14.50
CA VAL A 103 -13.29 3.62 -15.90
C VAL A 103 -14.82 3.61 -15.99
N LEU A 104 -15.49 2.72 -15.26
CA LEU A 104 -16.96 2.67 -15.23
C LEU A 104 -17.58 3.90 -14.57
N ASP A 105 -16.93 4.45 -13.54
CA ASP A 105 -17.34 5.70 -12.89
C ASP A 105 -17.30 6.88 -13.86
N ASP A 106 -16.25 6.97 -14.68
CA ASP A 106 -16.17 7.97 -15.74
C ASP A 106 -17.25 7.74 -16.80
N MET A 107 -17.49 6.49 -17.21
CA MET A 107 -18.49 6.15 -18.21
C MET A 107 -19.91 6.48 -17.77
N ARG A 108 -20.29 6.19 -16.51
CA ARG A 108 -21.64 6.50 -15.99
C ARG A 108 -21.89 8.00 -15.81
N LYS A 109 -20.83 8.80 -15.65
CA LYS A 109 -20.91 10.27 -15.51
C LYS A 109 -20.97 11.01 -16.86
N ARG A 110 -20.68 10.34 -17.98
CA ARG A 110 -20.69 10.99 -19.31
C ARG A 110 -22.11 11.31 -19.75
N LEU A 111 -22.28 12.53 -20.27
CA LEU A 111 -23.52 12.95 -20.91
C LEU A 111 -23.74 12.17 -22.22
N PRO A 112 -24.98 11.79 -22.56
CA PRO A 112 -25.28 11.04 -23.79
C PRO A 112 -24.81 11.72 -25.08
N LYS A 113 -24.81 13.06 -25.09
CA LYS A 113 -24.35 13.91 -26.18
C LYS A 113 -23.49 15.03 -25.61
N THR A 114 -22.29 15.21 -26.15
CA THR A 114 -21.37 16.31 -25.76
C THR A 114 -20.83 16.97 -27.02
N ARG A 115 -20.80 18.31 -27.05
CA ARG A 115 -20.21 19.05 -28.17
C ARG A 115 -18.69 18.86 -28.19
N VAL A 116 -18.13 18.53 -29.34
CA VAL A 116 -16.68 18.50 -29.55
C VAL A 116 -16.24 19.93 -29.87
N TYR A 117 -15.41 20.49 -28.99
CA TYR A 117 -14.71 21.74 -29.27
C TYR A 117 -13.36 21.39 -29.90
N GLY A 118 -13.09 21.90 -31.10
CA GLY A 118 -11.77 21.75 -31.72
C GLY A 118 -10.71 22.49 -30.91
N ASN A 119 -9.54 21.88 -30.72
CA ASN A 119 -8.40 22.44 -29.97
C ASN A 119 -7.68 23.59 -30.70
N SER A 120 -8.31 24.25 -31.67
CA SER A 120 -7.65 25.27 -32.50
C SER A 120 -8.46 26.56 -32.52
N PHE A 121 -7.81 27.64 -32.11
CA PHE A 121 -8.23 29.04 -32.13
C PHE A 121 -8.45 29.59 -33.57
N GLY A 122 -9.05 28.81 -34.48
CA GLY A 122 -9.19 29.19 -35.89
C GLY A 122 -10.21 28.43 -36.74
N SER A 123 -10.97 27.46 -36.21
CA SER A 123 -11.98 26.74 -37.01
C SER A 123 -13.32 27.48 -37.03
N SER A 124 -13.37 28.64 -37.68
CA SER A 124 -14.60 29.44 -37.83
C SER A 124 -15.58 28.93 -38.91
N GLY A 125 -15.30 27.78 -39.55
CA GLY A 125 -16.10 27.29 -40.69
C GLY A 125 -16.49 25.81 -40.69
N SER A 126 -16.10 24.99 -39.70
CA SER A 126 -16.50 23.57 -39.65
C SER A 126 -17.84 23.38 -38.94
N ALA A 127 -18.68 22.47 -39.46
CA ALA A 127 -19.96 22.14 -38.87
C ALA A 127 -19.79 21.65 -37.41
N PRO A 128 -20.71 21.95 -36.48
CA PRO A 128 -20.58 21.51 -35.09
C PRO A 128 -20.50 19.98 -34.97
N GLU A 129 -19.39 19.49 -34.43
CA GLU A 129 -19.21 18.07 -34.14
C GLU A 129 -19.74 17.72 -32.74
N TYR A 130 -20.34 16.53 -32.62
CA TYR A 130 -20.85 16.00 -31.36
C TYR A 130 -20.34 14.58 -31.13
N LYS A 131 -19.97 14.31 -29.90
CA LYS A 131 -19.64 12.97 -29.40
C LYS A 131 -20.85 12.40 -28.71
N TYR A 132 -21.17 11.15 -29.05
CA TYR A 132 -22.26 10.39 -28.46
C TYR A 132 -21.69 9.22 -27.66
N VAL A 133 -22.37 8.86 -26.57
CA VAL A 133 -22.11 7.58 -25.91
C VAL A 133 -22.61 6.45 -26.79
N ASN A 134 -21.86 5.35 -26.87
CA ASN A 134 -22.20 4.17 -27.67
C ASN A 134 -22.32 2.92 -26.79
N TYR A 135 -22.92 3.09 -25.61
CA TYR A 135 -23.13 2.04 -24.61
C TYR A 135 -24.40 2.35 -23.83
N ASP A 136 -24.98 1.32 -23.22
CA ASP A 136 -26.14 1.46 -22.33
C ASP A 136 -25.70 1.99 -20.95
N PRO A 137 -26.15 3.19 -20.53
CA PRO A 137 -25.83 3.75 -19.21
C PRO A 137 -26.29 2.87 -18.04
N GLU A 138 -27.42 2.18 -18.17
CA GLU A 138 -27.94 1.32 -17.10
C GLU A 138 -27.07 0.07 -16.93
N LEU A 139 -26.60 -0.52 -18.04
CA LEU A 139 -25.63 -1.62 -17.98
C LEU A 139 -24.33 -1.19 -17.29
N ILE A 140 -23.81 0.01 -17.59
CA ILE A 140 -22.60 0.54 -16.94
C ILE A 140 -22.82 0.72 -15.44
N ARG A 141 -24.00 1.20 -15.03
CA ARG A 141 -24.35 1.36 -13.62
C ARG A 141 -24.39 0.01 -12.90
N GLN A 142 -25.05 -0.99 -13.48
CA GLN A 142 -25.11 -2.34 -12.92
C GLN A 142 -23.73 -2.97 -12.79
N GLU A 143 -22.89 -2.84 -13.82
CA GLU A 143 -21.51 -3.33 -13.79
C GLU A 143 -20.65 -2.61 -12.75
N TYR A 144 -20.83 -1.30 -12.58
CA TYR A 144 -20.15 -0.53 -11.54
C TYR A 144 -20.54 -1.01 -10.14
N ASP A 145 -21.84 -1.22 -9.89
CA ASP A 145 -22.36 -1.66 -8.60
C ASP A 145 -21.87 -3.08 -8.29
N ARG A 146 -21.89 -3.98 -9.28
CA ARG A 146 -21.34 -5.34 -9.16
C ARG A 146 -19.86 -5.31 -8.75
N ILE A 147 -19.03 -4.55 -9.47
CA ILE A 147 -17.60 -4.45 -9.15
C ILE A 147 -17.38 -3.85 -7.77
N SER A 148 -18.17 -2.83 -7.39
CA SER A 148 -18.08 -2.20 -6.08
C SER A 148 -18.38 -3.20 -4.96
N ASN A 149 -19.42 -4.03 -5.12
CA ASN A 149 -19.76 -5.09 -4.16
C ASN A 149 -18.65 -6.14 -4.06
N THR A 150 -18.09 -6.60 -5.19
CA THR A 150 -16.98 -7.56 -5.17
C THR A 150 -15.73 -7.01 -4.48
N ILE A 151 -15.39 -5.73 -4.69
CA ILE A 151 -14.27 -5.08 -3.98
C ILE A 151 -14.55 -5.05 -2.47
N MET A 152 -15.78 -4.73 -2.07
CA MET A 152 -16.17 -4.69 -0.66
C MET A 152 -16.06 -6.07 0.00
N GLU A 153 -16.55 -7.12 -0.66
CA GLU A 153 -16.42 -8.51 -0.16
C GLU A 153 -14.96 -8.92 0.03
N MET A 154 -14.10 -8.60 -0.94
CA MET A 154 -12.66 -8.84 -0.86
C MET A 154 -12.04 -8.09 0.33
N GLN A 155 -12.42 -6.84 0.54
CA GLN A 155 -11.89 -6.02 1.63
C GLN A 155 -12.28 -6.57 3.01
N ILE A 156 -13.54 -6.96 3.19
CA ILE A 156 -14.01 -7.58 4.44
C ILE A 156 -13.27 -8.89 4.72
N ALA A 157 -13.04 -9.71 3.69
CA ALA A 157 -12.32 -10.97 3.84
C ALA A 157 -10.85 -10.74 4.24
N LEU A 158 -10.18 -9.76 3.64
CA LEU A 158 -8.82 -9.36 4.01
C LEU A 158 -8.75 -8.85 5.46
N ASP A 159 -9.64 -7.95 5.84
CA ASP A 159 -9.65 -7.36 7.18
C ASP A 159 -9.89 -8.43 8.25
N ARG A 160 -10.83 -9.34 8.00
CA ARG A 160 -11.06 -10.48 8.87
C ARG A 160 -9.82 -11.35 9.00
N TYR A 161 -9.19 -11.72 7.90
CA TYR A 161 -7.97 -12.53 7.92
C TYR A 161 -6.87 -11.85 8.74
N ASN A 162 -6.59 -10.59 8.44
CA ASN A 162 -5.53 -9.81 9.08
C ASN A 162 -5.71 -9.66 10.60
N GLN A 163 -6.95 -9.66 11.08
CA GLN A 163 -7.27 -9.50 12.50
C GLN A 163 -7.39 -10.81 13.26
N THR A 164 -7.70 -11.93 12.59
CA THR A 164 -8.10 -13.17 13.27
C THR A 164 -7.17 -14.36 13.05
N VAL A 165 -6.42 -14.39 11.95
CA VAL A 165 -5.53 -15.51 11.64
C VAL A 165 -4.17 -15.28 12.27
N LEU A 166 -3.71 -16.30 13.02
CA LEU A 166 -2.40 -16.33 13.64
C LEU A 166 -1.42 -17.11 12.76
N PHE A 167 -0.21 -16.59 12.62
CA PHE A 167 0.93 -17.30 12.05
C PHE A 167 2.12 -17.26 13.01
N GLU A 168 3.03 -18.22 12.85
CA GLU A 168 4.20 -18.37 13.70
C GLU A 168 5.38 -17.60 13.11
N VAL A 169 5.97 -16.72 13.92
CA VAL A 169 7.18 -15.97 13.56
C VAL A 169 8.32 -16.35 14.49
N ASP A 170 9.51 -16.53 13.93
CA ASP A 170 10.71 -16.85 14.70
C ASP A 170 11.51 -15.57 15.03
N ILE A 171 11.06 -14.90 16.08
CA ILE A 171 11.67 -13.72 16.69
C ILE A 171 12.01 -13.97 18.15
#